data_AF-A0A7S1WYY2-F1
#
_entry.id   AF-A0A7S1WYY2-F1
#
_cell.length_a   1.000
_cell.length_b   1.000
_cell.length_c   1.000
_cell.angle_alpha   90.00
_cell.angle_beta   90.00
_cell.angle_gamma   90.00
#
_symmetry.space_group_name_H-M   'P 1'
#
loop_
_entity.id
_entity.type
_entity.pdbx_description
1 polymer ?
#
loop_
_entity_poly.entity_id
_entity_poly.type
_entity_poly.pdbx_seq_one_letter_code
_entity_poly.pdbx_strand_id
1 'polypeptide(L)'
;GENYPQLPAVKVPQCSQIDLPAGIDKSFKRSPSFVFLGGSADVGIFKNCFGDANSFFRKSTFLKIGGYSEDRGIGYEDWEIYSRAALKGYNLMVVAHSLYWYRFTGGSMQKTTSYSRSRQRALRAYLEALQEHREEVLAGRERLRLEGAEEACGVGDEQCRNPYA
;
A
#
# COMPACT_ATOMS: atom_id res chain seq x y z
N GLY A 1 -10.11 5.13 -21.49
CA GLY A 1 -10.32 6.47 -22.05
C GLY A 1 -9.07 6.85 -22.81
N GLU A 2 -9.21 7.41 -24.00
CA GLU A 2 -8.15 7.57 -25.02
C GLU A 2 -6.92 8.43 -24.61
N ASN A 3 -6.87 8.93 -23.38
CA ASN A 3 -5.81 9.81 -22.86
C ASN A 3 -4.78 9.11 -21.95
N TYR A 4 -4.77 7.77 -21.84
CA TYR A 4 -3.70 7.07 -21.14
C TYR A 4 -2.59 6.68 -22.13
N PRO A 5 -1.31 6.93 -21.81
CA PRO A 5 -0.22 6.44 -22.65
C PRO A 5 -0.35 4.94 -22.80
N GLN A 6 -0.45 4.48 -24.05
CA GLN A 6 -0.44 3.06 -24.38
C GLN A 6 0.90 2.50 -23.89
N LEU A 7 0.87 1.68 -22.85
CA LEU A 7 2.07 0.99 -22.40
C LEU A 7 2.60 0.17 -23.58
N PRO A 8 3.93 0.14 -23.81
CA PRO A 8 4.50 -0.70 -24.85
C PRO A 8 4.02 -2.13 -24.64
N ALA A 9 3.68 -2.82 -25.73
CA ALA A 9 3.27 -4.22 -25.67
C ALA A 9 4.46 -5.07 -25.19
N VAL A 10 4.57 -5.27 -23.88
CA VAL A 10 5.56 -6.16 -23.28
C VAL A 10 5.05 -7.59 -23.47
N LYS A 11 5.71 -8.34 -24.36
CA LYS A 11 5.50 -9.79 -24.44
C LYS A 11 6.08 -10.42 -23.18
N VAL A 12 5.22 -10.64 -22.18
CA VAL A 12 5.58 -11.46 -21.02
C VAL A 12 5.60 -12.93 -21.47
N PRO A 13 6.75 -13.62 -21.43
CA PRO A 13 6.80 -15.02 -21.81
C PRO A 13 5.88 -15.83 -20.89
N GLN A 14 5.16 -16.78 -21.47
CA GLN A 14 4.36 -17.70 -20.67
C GLN A 14 5.28 -18.56 -19.79
N CYS A 15 4.81 -18.93 -18.59
CA CYS A 15 5.53 -19.84 -17.70
C CYS A 15 6.01 -21.12 -18.40
N SER A 16 5.25 -21.60 -19.38
CA SER A 16 5.54 -22.77 -20.24
C SER A 16 6.74 -22.58 -21.19
N GLN A 17 7.05 -21.33 -21.53
CA GLN A 17 8.11 -20.96 -22.49
C GLN A 17 9.46 -20.72 -21.81
N ILE A 18 9.50 -20.68 -20.47
CA ILE A 18 10.74 -20.53 -19.70
C ILE A 18 11.26 -21.93 -19.36
N ASP A 19 12.53 -22.18 -19.69
CA ASP A 19 13.18 -23.43 -19.34
C ASP A 19 13.30 -23.59 -17.83
N LEU A 20 13.01 -24.80 -17.35
CA LEU A 20 13.23 -25.15 -15.96
C LEU A 20 14.74 -25.27 -15.69
N PRO A 21 15.22 -24.81 -14.53
CA PRO A 21 16.59 -25.03 -14.11
C PRO A 21 16.97 -26.52 -14.15
N ALA A 22 18.24 -26.80 -14.44
CA ALA A 22 18.76 -28.17 -14.39
C ALA A 22 18.48 -28.82 -13.02
N GLY A 23 18.03 -30.08 -13.01
CA GLY A 23 17.72 -30.82 -11.79
C GLY A 23 16.30 -30.66 -11.24
N ILE A 24 15.45 -29.82 -11.86
CA ILE A 24 14.02 -29.78 -11.55
C ILE A 24 13.28 -30.86 -12.36
N ASP A 25 12.44 -31.63 -11.69
CA ASP A 25 11.55 -32.61 -12.34
C ASP A 25 10.63 -31.90 -13.34
N LYS A 26 10.81 -32.25 -14.62
CA LYS A 26 10.07 -31.66 -15.75
C LYS A 26 8.61 -32.13 -15.82
N SER A 27 8.25 -33.18 -15.07
CA SER A 27 6.87 -33.66 -14.93
C SER A 27 6.05 -32.81 -13.95
N PHE A 28 6.68 -31.91 -13.20
CA PHE A 28 5.99 -31.04 -12.24
C PHE A 28 5.01 -30.09 -12.93
N LYS A 29 3.76 -30.08 -12.46
CA LYS A 29 2.72 -29.18 -12.97
C LYS A 29 3.08 -27.73 -12.62
N ARG A 30 3.44 -26.94 -13.64
CA ARG A 30 3.79 -25.52 -13.47
C ARG A 30 2.58 -24.77 -12.89
N SER A 31 2.81 -24.05 -11.79
CA SER A 31 1.85 -23.11 -11.24
C SER A 31 1.71 -21.88 -12.16
N PRO A 32 0.61 -21.13 -12.06
CA PRO A 32 0.45 -19.87 -12.81
C PRO A 32 1.58 -18.88 -12.49
N SER A 33 2.06 -18.16 -13.51
CA SER A 33 2.93 -16.99 -13.31
C SER A 33 2.17 -15.94 -12.51
N PHE A 34 2.79 -15.43 -11.46
CA PHE A 34 2.25 -14.30 -10.71
C PHE A 34 2.86 -13.00 -11.23
N VAL A 35 2.00 -12.04 -11.57
CA VAL A 35 2.40 -10.68 -11.96
C VAL A 35 1.77 -9.72 -10.98
N PHE A 36 2.60 -8.88 -10.39
CA PHE A 36 2.18 -7.82 -9.48
C PHE A 36 1.95 -6.52 -10.24
N LEU A 37 1.01 -5.71 -9.76
CA LEU A 37 0.68 -4.41 -10.35
C LEU A 37 1.61 -3.29 -9.87
N GLY A 38 2.30 -3.49 -8.75
CA GLY A 38 3.15 -2.48 -8.11
C GLY A 38 2.39 -1.60 -7.11
N GLY A 39 2.83 -0.35 -6.95
CA GLY A 39 2.43 0.58 -5.88
C GLY A 39 0.97 1.09 -5.89
N SER A 40 0.00 0.29 -6.32
CA SER A 40 -1.42 0.66 -6.27
C SER A 40 -2.01 0.40 -4.88
N ALA A 41 -2.15 1.46 -4.07
CA ALA A 41 -2.80 1.37 -2.76
C ALA A 41 -4.28 0.94 -2.87
N ASP A 42 -4.99 1.41 -3.90
CA ASP A 42 -6.42 1.11 -4.09
C ASP A 42 -6.69 -0.37 -4.32
N VAL A 43 -5.82 -1.05 -5.08
CA VAL A 43 -5.93 -2.51 -5.25
C VAL A 43 -5.36 -3.24 -4.03
N GLY A 44 -4.31 -2.67 -3.44
CA GLY A 44 -3.58 -3.18 -2.30
C GLY A 44 -4.43 -3.40 -1.05
N ILE A 45 -5.53 -2.67 -0.87
CA ILE A 45 -6.45 -2.90 0.26
C ILE A 45 -7.22 -4.23 0.11
N PHE A 46 -7.50 -4.65 -1.12
CA PHE A 46 -8.33 -5.83 -1.44
C PHE A 46 -7.50 -7.09 -1.68
N LYS A 47 -6.31 -6.97 -2.28
CA LYS A 47 -5.40 -8.09 -2.54
C LYS A 47 -3.96 -7.61 -2.61
N ASN A 48 -3.01 -8.48 -2.29
CA ASN A 48 -1.61 -8.14 -2.49
C ASN A 48 -1.34 -7.96 -3.98
N CYS A 49 -1.08 -6.73 -4.38
CA CYS A 49 -0.71 -6.35 -5.75
C CYS A 49 0.71 -5.80 -5.84
N PHE A 50 1.43 -5.72 -4.73
CA PHE A 50 2.69 -4.99 -4.63
C PHE A 50 3.89 -5.85 -5.02
N GLY A 51 3.96 -7.07 -4.51
CA GLY A 51 5.12 -7.94 -4.59
C GLY A 51 5.06 -9.07 -3.57
N ASP A 52 6.08 -9.92 -3.55
CA ASP A 52 6.25 -10.95 -2.51
C ASP A 52 7.45 -10.61 -1.59
N ALA A 53 7.93 -11.59 -0.82
CA ALA A 53 9.07 -11.45 0.08
C ALA A 53 10.42 -11.16 -0.63
N ASN A 54 10.50 -11.22 -1.97
CA ASN A 54 11.72 -10.97 -2.73
C ASN A 54 11.72 -9.53 -3.27
N SER A 55 12.25 -8.61 -2.47
CA SER A 55 12.33 -7.20 -2.86
C SER A 55 13.63 -6.53 -2.44
N PHE A 56 13.94 -5.43 -3.15
CA PHE A 56 15.04 -4.55 -2.81
C PHE A 56 14.50 -3.21 -2.33
N PHE A 57 15.03 -2.72 -1.22
CA PHE A 57 14.72 -1.40 -0.69
C PHE A 57 15.96 -0.51 -0.72
N ARG A 58 15.76 0.77 -1.04
CA ARG A 58 16.74 1.78 -0.64
C ARG A 58 16.79 1.82 0.88
N LYS A 59 17.98 1.66 1.47
CA LYS A 59 18.17 1.63 2.93
C LYS A 59 17.50 2.80 3.63
N SER A 60 17.68 4.02 3.12
CA SER A 60 17.08 5.22 3.70
C SER A 60 15.55 5.19 3.67
N THR A 61 14.95 4.70 2.59
CA THR A 61 13.50 4.53 2.47
C THR A 61 12.97 3.47 3.45
N PHE A 62 13.65 2.32 3.56
CA PHE A 62 13.27 1.27 4.51
C PHE A 62 13.22 1.78 5.95
N LEU A 63 14.27 2.50 6.37
CA LEU A 63 14.34 3.09 7.70
C LEU A 63 13.27 4.17 7.93
N LYS A 64 13.00 5.04 6.93
CA LYS A 64 11.96 6.07 7.03
C LYS A 64 10.54 5.50 7.09
N ILE A 65 10.29 4.36 6.45
CA ILE A 65 8.99 3.68 6.51
C ILE A 65 8.78 3.00 7.88
N GLY A 66 9.86 2.65 8.57
CA GLY A 66 9.83 1.96 9.87
C GLY A 66 10.17 0.46 9.78
N GLY A 67 10.61 -0.03 8.61
CA GLY A 67 10.97 -1.43 8.41
C GLY A 67 9.79 -2.41 8.52
N TYR A 68 10.12 -3.68 8.72
CA TYR A 68 9.14 -4.74 8.98
C TYR A 68 8.66 -4.66 10.42
N SER A 69 7.38 -4.96 10.66
CA SER A 69 6.93 -5.19 12.03
C SER A 69 7.45 -6.54 12.53
N GLU A 70 7.67 -6.64 13.84
CA GLU A 70 8.33 -7.79 14.48
C GLU A 70 7.34 -8.89 14.92
N ASP A 71 6.10 -8.82 14.45
CA ASP A 71 5.06 -9.80 14.80
C ASP A 71 5.42 -11.19 14.27
N ARG A 72 5.60 -12.14 15.18
CA ARG A 72 5.98 -13.53 14.86
C ARG A 72 4.75 -14.42 14.68
N GLY A 73 4.86 -15.40 13.78
CA GLY A 73 3.80 -16.39 13.52
C GLY A 73 2.59 -15.84 12.76
N ILE A 74 2.70 -14.63 12.21
CA ILE A 74 1.69 -13.96 11.39
C ILE A 74 2.38 -13.55 10.08
N GLY A 75 1.82 -13.94 8.94
CA GLY A 75 2.38 -13.56 7.63
C GLY A 75 1.93 -12.17 7.17
N TYR A 76 2.27 -11.83 5.93
CA TYR A 76 1.91 -10.57 5.24
C TYR A 76 2.65 -9.32 5.77
N GLU A 77 3.84 -9.52 6.32
CA GLU A 77 4.81 -8.48 6.66
C GLU A 77 5.25 -7.66 5.44
N ASP A 78 5.39 -8.32 4.30
CA ASP A 78 5.75 -7.74 3.00
C ASP A 78 4.62 -6.85 2.49
N TRP A 79 3.39 -7.36 2.47
CA TRP A 79 2.21 -6.59 2.09
C TRP A 79 2.01 -5.36 2.98
N GLU A 80 2.23 -5.50 4.29
CA GLU A 80 2.13 -4.38 5.20
C GLU A 80 3.14 -3.26 4.90
N ILE A 81 4.44 -3.58 4.76
CA ILE A 81 5.45 -2.55 4.48
C ILE A 81 5.25 -1.92 3.09
N TYR A 82 4.83 -2.70 2.09
CA TYR A 82 4.51 -2.17 0.76
C TYR A 82 3.29 -1.26 0.79
N SER A 83 2.27 -1.59 1.57
CA SER A 83 1.09 -0.74 1.74
C SER A 83 1.47 0.60 2.37
N ARG A 84 2.32 0.59 3.42
CA ARG A 84 2.86 1.84 4.00
C ARG A 84 3.65 2.65 2.98
N ALA A 85 4.48 1.99 2.18
CA ALA A 85 5.27 2.66 1.15
C ALA A 85 4.37 3.37 0.13
N ALA A 86 3.36 2.65 -0.39
CA ALA A 86 2.42 3.17 -1.37
C ALA A 86 1.57 4.32 -0.81
N LEU A 87 1.01 4.17 0.40
CA LEU A 87 0.20 5.19 1.06
C LEU A 87 1.00 6.46 1.39
N LYS A 88 2.30 6.33 1.66
CA LYS A 88 3.21 7.47 1.89
C LYS A 88 3.79 8.06 0.59
N GLY A 89 3.33 7.61 -0.58
CA GLY A 89 3.75 8.15 -1.88
C GLY A 89 5.17 7.76 -2.32
N TYR A 90 5.75 6.71 -1.74
CA TYR A 90 7.05 6.21 -2.22
C TYR A 90 6.91 5.48 -3.57
N ASN A 91 7.96 5.53 -4.38
CA ASN A 91 8.00 4.81 -5.65
C ASN A 91 8.22 3.30 -5.42
N LEU A 92 7.17 2.51 -5.60
CA LEU A 92 7.18 1.06 -5.56
C LEU A 92 6.94 0.50 -6.96
N MET A 93 7.95 -0.18 -7.51
CA MET A 93 7.93 -0.75 -8.86
C MET A 93 8.13 -2.27 -8.84
N VAL A 94 7.53 -2.95 -9.82
CA VAL A 94 7.70 -4.38 -10.07
C VAL A 94 8.58 -4.57 -11.29
N VAL A 95 9.50 -5.53 -11.23
CA VAL A 95 10.22 -5.96 -12.43
C VAL A 95 9.31 -6.91 -13.21
N ALA A 96 8.86 -6.49 -14.39
CA ALA A 96 7.94 -7.26 -15.24
C ALA A 96 8.60 -8.45 -15.97
N HIS A 97 9.51 -9.16 -15.29
CA HIS A 97 10.21 -10.33 -15.80
C HIS A 97 10.11 -11.47 -14.79
N SER A 98 10.05 -12.70 -15.29
CA SER A 98 10.10 -13.89 -14.44
C SER A 98 11.55 -14.12 -13.98
N LEU A 99 11.88 -13.64 -12.78
CA LEU A 99 13.25 -13.64 -12.26
C LEU A 99 13.61 -14.89 -11.46
N TYR A 100 12.64 -15.61 -10.91
CA TYR A 100 12.89 -16.78 -10.06
C TYR A 100 11.71 -17.75 -10.07
N TRP A 101 12.02 -18.99 -9.66
CA TRP A 101 11.05 -20.04 -9.40
C TRP A 101 10.80 -20.15 -7.91
N TYR A 102 9.54 -19.97 -7.49
CA TYR A 102 9.17 -20.06 -6.08
C TYR A 102 8.71 -21.48 -5.71
N ARG A 103 9.21 -21.99 -4.57
CA ARG A 103 8.88 -23.33 -4.09
C ARG A 103 7.67 -23.29 -3.15
N PHE A 104 6.61 -24.01 -3.51
CA PHE A 104 5.46 -24.21 -2.62
C PHE A 104 5.54 -25.57 -1.91
N THR A 105 5.65 -25.56 -0.59
CA THR A 105 5.62 -26.78 0.25
C THR A 105 4.37 -26.80 1.12
N GLY A 106 3.95 -28.00 1.54
CA GLY A 106 2.77 -28.20 2.39
C GLY A 106 2.86 -27.49 3.74
N GLY A 107 4.05 -27.48 4.36
CA GLY A 107 4.33 -26.81 5.64
C GLY A 107 4.83 -25.37 5.53
N SER A 108 4.73 -24.74 4.35
CA SER A 108 5.18 -23.35 4.18
C SER A 108 4.37 -22.39 5.05
N MET A 109 5.00 -21.30 5.49
CA MET A 109 4.38 -20.25 6.31
C MET A 109 3.02 -19.81 5.73
N GLN A 110 2.94 -19.59 4.42
CA GLN A 110 1.72 -19.16 3.74
C GLN A 110 0.54 -20.13 3.93
N LYS A 111 0.79 -21.43 4.17
CA LYS A 111 -0.24 -22.44 4.43
C LYS A 111 -0.54 -22.67 5.90
N THR A 112 0.38 -22.28 6.79
CA THR A 112 0.31 -22.60 8.22
C THR A 112 -0.08 -21.40 9.08
N THR A 113 0.14 -20.16 8.60
CA THR A 113 -0.29 -18.95 9.30
C THR A 113 -1.78 -18.69 9.15
N SER A 114 -2.38 -18.04 10.16
CA SER A 114 -3.79 -17.65 10.12
C SER A 114 -4.02 -16.58 9.06
N TYR A 115 -4.90 -16.88 8.09
CA TYR A 115 -5.30 -15.94 7.04
C TYR A 115 -5.86 -14.65 7.63
N SER A 116 -6.80 -14.73 8.58
CA SER A 116 -7.46 -13.56 9.17
C SER A 116 -6.47 -12.65 9.90
N ARG A 117 -5.55 -13.22 10.70
CA ARG A 117 -4.53 -12.42 11.40
C ARG A 117 -3.54 -11.77 10.43
N SER A 118 -3.10 -12.51 9.41
CA SER A 118 -2.21 -11.98 8.38
C SER A 118 -2.89 -10.86 7.59
N ARG A 119 -4.19 -11.02 7.30
CA ARG A 119 -4.97 -9.99 6.62
C ARG A 119 -5.18 -8.74 7.48
N GLN A 120 -5.42 -8.89 8.78
CA GLN A 120 -5.46 -7.76 9.72
C GLN A 120 -4.13 -7.00 9.73
N ARG A 121 -3.00 -7.72 9.73
CA ARG A 121 -1.66 -7.14 9.62
C ARG A 121 -1.49 -6.30 8.35
N ALA A 122 -1.88 -6.82 7.19
CA ALA A 122 -1.83 -6.08 5.93
C ALA A 122 -2.69 -4.81 5.93
N LEU A 123 -3.82 -4.82 6.65
CA LEU A 123 -4.75 -3.68 6.74
C LEU A 123 -4.28 -2.57 7.68
N ARG A 124 -3.30 -2.80 8.56
CA ARG A 124 -2.83 -1.80 9.55
C ARG A 124 -2.46 -0.48 8.91
N ALA A 125 -1.68 -0.52 7.82
CA ALA A 125 -1.25 0.68 7.11
C ALA A 125 -2.43 1.55 6.62
N TYR A 126 -3.52 0.93 6.18
CA TYR A 126 -4.71 1.63 5.71
C TYR A 126 -5.50 2.23 6.87
N LEU A 127 -5.60 1.51 7.99
CA LEU A 127 -6.26 2.01 9.19
C LEU A 127 -5.51 3.21 9.79
N GLU A 128 -4.18 3.14 9.83
CA GLU A 128 -3.29 4.23 10.24
C GLU A 128 -3.51 5.47 9.33
N ALA A 129 -3.46 5.29 8.01
CA ALA A 129 -3.67 6.39 7.06
C ALA A 129 -5.08 7.01 7.15
N LEU A 130 -6.11 6.18 7.38
CA LEU A 130 -7.49 6.67 7.56
C LEU A 130 -7.63 7.50 8.85
N GLN A 131 -6.98 7.08 9.93
CA GLN A 131 -6.96 7.83 11.18
C GLN A 131 -6.28 9.18 11.01
N GLU A 132 -5.09 9.21 10.38
CA GLU A 132 -4.36 10.45 10.09
C GLU A 132 -5.22 11.43 9.27
N HIS A 133 -5.85 10.94 8.20
CA HIS A 133 -6.72 11.77 7.36
C HIS A 133 -7.97 12.27 8.10
N ARG A 134 -8.56 11.44 8.97
CA ARG A 134 -9.70 11.85 9.81
C ARG A 134 -9.32 13.01 10.72
N GLU A 135 -8.18 12.92 11.40
CA GLU A 135 -7.72 13.98 12.31
C GLU A 135 -7.39 15.27 11.55
N GLU A 136 -6.81 15.15 10.36
CA GLU A 136 -6.56 16.30 9.47
C GLU A 136 -7.86 17.02 9.08
N VAL A 137 -8.89 16.27 8.67
CA VAL A 137 -10.20 16.84 8.31
C VAL A 137 -10.87 17.50 9.50
N LEU A 138 -10.82 16.88 10.68
CA LEU A 138 -11.39 17.46 11.90
C LEU A 138 -10.66 18.76 12.29
N ALA A 139 -9.33 18.77 12.22
CA ALA A 139 -8.53 19.97 12.49
C ALA A 139 -8.81 21.09 11.48
N GLY A 140 -8.99 20.75 10.20
CA GLY A 140 -9.38 21.70 9.15
C GLY A 140 -10.75 22.32 9.40
N ARG A 141 -11.73 21.52 9.82
CA ARG A 141 -13.07 22.02 10.17
C ARG A 141 -13.04 22.98 11.36
N GLU A 142 -12.20 22.71 12.36
CA GLU A 142 -12.06 23.61 13.51
C GLU A 142 -11.38 24.93 13.13
N ARG A 143 -10.34 24.89 12.27
CA ARG A 143 -9.71 26.12 11.76
C ARG A 143 -10.70 27.03 11.02
N LEU A 144 -11.48 26.47 10.09
CA LEU A 144 -12.51 27.21 9.36
C LEU A 144 -13.58 27.80 10.30
N ARG A 145 -13.90 27.09 11.39
CA ARG A 145 -14.84 27.59 12.41
C ARG A 145 -14.29 28.80 13.16
N LEU A 146 -13.00 28.78 13.53
CA LEU A 146 -12.35 29.87 14.24
C LEU A 146 -12.15 31.10 13.35
N GLU A 147 -11.70 30.91 12.11
CA GLU A 147 -11.57 31.98 11.11
C GLU A 147 -12.92 32.66 10.84
N GLY A 148 -14.01 31.89 10.68
CA GLY A 148 -15.35 32.45 10.55
C GLY A 148 -15.88 33.16 11.80
N ALA A 149 -15.40 32.79 12.99
CA ALA A 149 -15.73 33.48 14.24
C ALA A 149 -14.94 34.80 14.39
N GLU A 150 -13.68 34.84 13.94
CA GLU A 150 -12.88 36.06 13.88
C GLU A 150 -13.44 37.06 12.85
N GLU A 151 -13.86 36.60 11.66
CA GLU A 151 -14.56 37.46 10.69
C GLU A 151 -15.90 37.99 11.24
N ALA A 152 -16.68 37.16 11.95
CA ALA A 152 -17.92 37.60 12.60
C ALA A 152 -17.69 38.61 13.73
N CYS A 153 -16.58 38.50 14.47
CA CYS A 153 -16.19 39.47 15.50
C CYS A 153 -15.54 40.74 14.90
N GLY A 154 -14.91 40.66 13.72
CA GLY A 154 -14.31 41.78 13.01
C GLY A 154 -15.31 42.68 12.27
N VAL A 155 -16.52 42.18 12.01
CA VAL A 155 -17.64 42.96 11.47
C VAL A 155 -18.53 43.42 12.63
N GLY A 156 -18.00 44.29 13.48
CA GLY A 156 -18.69 44.64 14.72
C GLY A 156 -18.22 45.92 15.40
N ASP A 157 -17.78 46.94 14.68
CA ASP A 157 -17.57 48.28 15.25
C ASP A 157 -17.94 49.38 14.24
N GLU A 158 -19.22 49.76 14.23
CA GLU A 158 -19.69 51.16 14.07
C GLU A 158 -21.24 51.20 13.94
N GLN A 159 -21.98 50.83 14.99
CA GLN A 159 -23.30 51.43 15.33
C GLN A 159 -23.98 50.68 16.49
N CYS A 160 -23.46 50.85 17.69
CA CYS A 160 -24.29 50.79 18.89
C CYS A 160 -24.39 52.20 19.47
N ARG A 161 -25.22 53.05 18.87
CA ARG A 161 -25.72 54.24 19.57
C ARG A 161 -26.67 53.76 20.66
N ASN A 162 -26.30 54.04 21.90
CA ASN A 162 -27.13 53.88 23.09
C ASN A 162 -28.50 54.55 22.89
N PRO A 163 -29.63 53.83 23.00
CA PRO A 163 -30.97 54.43 22.92
C PRO A 163 -31.42 55.10 24.24
N TYR A 164 -30.54 55.21 25.24
CA TYR A 164 -30.81 55.85 26.54
C TYR A 164 -29.70 56.85 26.92
N ALA A 165 -29.48 57.86 26.08
CA ALA A 165 -28.72 59.07 26.43
C ALA A 165 -29.51 60.31 26.03
#